data_AF-A0A268P2J8-F1
#
_entry.id   AF-A0A268P2J8-F1
#
_cell.length_a   1.000
_cell.length_b   1.000
_cell.length_c   1.000
_cell.angle_alpha   90.00
_cell.angle_beta   90.00
_cell.angle_gamma   90.00
#
_symmetry.space_group_name_H-M   'P 1'
#
loop_
_entity.id
_entity.type
_entity.pdbx_description
1 polymer ?
#
loop_
_entity_poly.entity_id
_entity_poly.type
_entity_poly.pdbx_seq_one_letter_code
_entity_poly.pdbx_strand_id
1 'polypeptide(L)'
;MVSITSSGKYSISILTEYEKEIKDKDIQNVVGLDFAMDGLFVDSDGKKANYLSFIDKCWIDLQKNNANYPARKKVLRIGTNNRFE
;
A
#
# COMPACT_ATOMS: atom_id res chain seq x y z
N MET A 1 -11.06 -10.76 17.57
CA MET A 1 -10.19 -10.14 18.59
C MET A 1 -10.72 -8.74 18.89
N VAL A 2 -10.78 -8.35 20.16
CA VAL A 2 -11.16 -6.99 20.56
C VAL A 2 -9.91 -6.29 21.09
N SER A 3 -9.65 -5.06 20.66
CA SER A 3 -8.56 -4.23 21.18
C SER A 3 -9.09 -2.89 21.69
N ILE A 4 -8.45 -2.38 22.74
CA ILE A 4 -8.81 -1.13 23.39
C ILE A 4 -7.58 -0.23 23.39
N THR A 5 -7.70 1.00 22.90
CA THR A 5 -6.64 2.00 23.01
C THR A 5 -6.65 2.67 24.38
N SER A 6 -5.52 3.24 24.81
CA SER A 6 -5.43 4.03 26.06
C SER A 6 -6.37 5.24 26.10
N SER A 7 -6.89 5.67 24.94
CA SER A 7 -7.92 6.69 24.79
C SER A 7 -9.37 6.16 24.89
N GLY A 8 -9.56 4.87 25.18
CA GLY A 8 -10.87 4.26 25.37
C GLY A 8 -11.63 3.91 24.08
N LYS A 9 -10.95 3.85 22.92
CA LYS A 9 -11.58 3.40 21.67
C LYS A 9 -11.51 1.88 21.58
N TYR A 10 -12.60 1.29 21.09
CA TYR A 10 -12.73 -0.15 20.91
C TYR A 10 -12.68 -0.49 19.43
N SER A 11 -11.85 -1.46 19.07
CA SER A 11 -11.78 -2.03 17.73
C SER A 11 -12.05 -3.53 17.79
N ILE A 12 -12.85 -4.05 16.86
CA ILE A 12 -13.17 -5.48 16.77
C ILE A 12 -12.70 -5.99 15.41
N SER A 13 -11.81 -6.97 15.43
CA SER A 13 -11.35 -7.67 14.22
C SER A 13 -12.00 -9.05 14.17
N ILE A 14 -12.69 -9.33 13.07
CA ILE A 14 -13.31 -10.63 12.78
C ILE A 14 -12.54 -11.23 11.61
N LEU A 15 -12.01 -12.44 11.80
CA LEU A 15 -11.44 -13.23 10.71
C LEU A 15 -12.53 -14.14 10.17
N THR A 16 -12.82 -14.05 8.89
CA THR A 16 -13.82 -14.88 8.23
C THR A 16 -13.19 -15.56 7.04
N GLU A 17 -13.36 -16.87 6.95
CA GLU A 17 -13.06 -17.61 5.74
C GLU A 17 -14.20 -17.43 4.75
N TYR A 18 -13.86 -17.21 3.47
CA TYR A 18 -14.84 -17.12 2.40
C TYR A 18 -14.81 -18.44 1.63
N GLU A 19 -15.83 -19.25 1.81
CA GLU A 19 -16.03 -20.46 1.03
C GLU A 19 -16.74 -20.12 -0.27
N LYS A 20 -16.16 -20.53 -1.39
CA LYS A 20 -16.74 -20.37 -2.73
C LYS A 20 -16.52 -21.62 -3.52
N GLU A 21 -17.62 -22.26 -3.91
CA GLU A 21 -17.58 -23.27 -4.96
C GLU A 21 -17.23 -22.59 -6.29
N ILE A 22 -16.08 -22.97 -6.86
CA ILE A 22 -15.69 -22.56 -8.20
C ILE A 22 -16.38 -23.52 -9.17
N LYS A 23 -17.42 -23.03 -9.83
CA LYS A 23 -18.04 -23.76 -10.95
C LYS A 23 -17.14 -23.65 -12.17
N ASP A 24 -16.86 -24.80 -12.80
CA ASP A 24 -16.18 -24.82 -14.09
C ASP A 24 -16.99 -24.02 -15.10
N LYS A 25 -16.28 -23.14 -15.82
CA LYS A 25 -16.83 -22.35 -16.91
C LYS A 25 -15.93 -22.53 -18.11
N ASP A 26 -16.53 -22.69 -19.28
CA ASP A 26 -15.80 -22.65 -20.52
C ASP A 26 -15.10 -21.29 -20.66
N ILE A 27 -13.79 -21.35 -20.88
CA ILE A 27 -12.94 -20.17 -21.03
C ILE A 27 -13.19 -19.60 -22.43
N GLN A 28 -14.05 -18.58 -22.52
CA GLN A 28 -14.36 -17.92 -23.80
C GLN A 28 -13.31 -16.85 -24.17
N ASN A 29 -12.80 -16.12 -23.17
CA ASN A 29 -11.81 -15.07 -23.36
C ASN A 29 -10.73 -15.19 -22.29
N VAL A 30 -9.47 -15.03 -22.69
CA VAL A 30 -8.31 -15.00 -21.80
C VAL A 30 -7.75 -13.59 -21.83
N VAL A 31 -7.58 -12.99 -20.66
CA VAL A 31 -6.88 -11.71 -20.50
C VAL A 31 -5.51 -12.02 -19.91
N GLY A 32 -4.45 -11.70 -20.64
CA GLY A 32 -3.09 -11.67 -20.13
C GLY A 32 -2.88 -10.45 -19.22
N LEU A 33 -2.31 -10.70 -18.04
CA LEU A 33 -2.05 -9.69 -17.03
C LEU A 33 -0.59 -9.83 -16.61
N ASP A 34 0.26 -8.99 -17.21
CA ASP A 34 1.71 -9.05 -17.02
C ASP A 34 2.16 -8.04 -15.96
N PHE A 35 3.15 -8.43 -15.17
CA PHE A 35 3.76 -7.52 -14.19
C PHE A 35 4.64 -6.50 -14.91
N ALA A 36 4.38 -5.22 -14.63
CA ALA A 36 5.16 -4.12 -15.17
C ALA A 36 5.56 -3.16 -14.05
N MET A 37 6.86 -2.96 -13.89
CA MET A 37 7.39 -2.15 -12.79
C MET A 37 6.99 -0.67 -12.88
N ASP A 38 6.62 -0.18 -14.07
CA ASP A 38 6.20 1.21 -14.33
C ASP A 38 4.70 1.47 -14.12
N GLY A 39 3.92 0.46 -13.70
CA GLY A 39 2.47 0.57 -13.56
C GLY A 39 1.82 -0.47 -12.65
N LEU A 40 2.60 -1.29 -11.94
CA LEU A 40 2.23 -2.52 -11.21
C LEU A 40 1.83 -3.68 -12.12
N PHE A 41 0.86 -3.47 -13.01
CA PHE A 41 0.49 -4.44 -14.04
C PHE A 41 0.07 -3.75 -15.33
N VAL A 42 0.13 -4.49 -16.42
CA VAL A 42 -0.39 -4.12 -17.74
C VAL A 42 -1.39 -5.19 -18.17
N ASP A 43 -2.59 -4.78 -18.57
CA ASP A 43 -3.58 -5.69 -19.15
C ASP A 43 -3.33 -5.92 -20.66
N SER A 44 -4.07 -6.85 -21.26
CA SER A 44 -3.97 -7.12 -22.71
C SER A 44 -4.34 -5.93 -23.60
N ASP A 45 -5.03 -4.93 -23.06
CA ASP A 45 -5.35 -3.67 -23.76
C ASP A 45 -4.24 -2.61 -23.58
N GLY A 46 -3.15 -2.93 -22.88
CA GLY A 46 -2.04 -2.02 -22.60
C GLY A 46 -2.32 -1.01 -21.47
N LYS A 47 -3.41 -1.15 -20.72
CA LYS A 47 -3.75 -0.26 -19.60
C LYS A 47 -2.90 -0.58 -18.38
N LYS A 48 -2.41 0.48 -17.74
CA LYS A 48 -1.59 0.42 -16.52
C LYS A 48 -2.41 0.81 -15.29
N ALA A 49 -2.11 0.20 -14.15
CA ALA A 49 -2.75 0.55 -12.88
C ALA A 49 -2.26 1.90 -12.29
N ASN A 50 -1.20 2.50 -12.86
CA ASN A 50 -0.62 3.78 -12.42
C ASN A 50 -0.18 3.81 -10.94
N TYR A 51 0.28 2.66 -10.43
CA TYR A 51 0.63 2.48 -9.02
C TYR A 51 1.68 3.46 -8.48
N LEU A 52 2.71 3.82 -9.26
CA LEU A 52 3.71 4.79 -8.82
C LEU A 52 3.11 6.18 -8.58
N SER A 53 2.26 6.64 -9.50
CA SER A 53 1.60 7.95 -9.37
C SER A 53 0.70 8.03 -8.13
N PHE A 54 0.13 6.90 -7.71
CA PHE A 54 -0.64 6.80 -6.47
C PHE A 54 0.28 6.91 -5.25
N ILE A 55 1.41 6.21 -5.25
CA ILE A 55 2.41 6.31 -4.18
C ILE A 55 2.90 7.75 -4.02
N ASP A 56 3.24 8.43 -5.11
CA ASP A 56 3.71 9.83 -5.07
C ASP A 56 2.67 10.78 -4.48
N LYS A 57 1.39 10.62 -4.86
CA LYS A 57 0.28 11.40 -4.29
C LYS A 57 0.14 11.14 -2.79
N CYS A 58 0.15 9.87 -2.38
CA CYS A 58 0.10 9.50 -0.97
C CYS A 58 1.26 10.11 -0.18
N TRP A 59 2.49 10.12 -0.73
CA TRP A 59 3.64 10.77 -0.10
C TRP A 59 3.46 12.28 0.05
N ILE A 60 2.99 12.96 -1.00
CA ILE A 60 2.72 14.41 -0.96
C ILE A 60 1.67 14.73 0.10
N ASP A 61 0.58 13.94 0.17
CA ASP A 61 -0.49 14.14 1.14
C ASP A 61 -0.04 13.83 2.57
N LEU A 62 0.79 12.81 2.76
CA LEU A 62 1.44 12.54 4.05
C LEU A 62 2.35 13.70 4.46
N GLN A 63 3.15 14.26 3.55
CA GLN A 63 4.02 15.40 3.86
C GLN A 63 3.22 16.65 4.24
N LYS A 64 2.12 16.95 3.53
CA LYS A 64 1.23 18.07 3.87
C LYS A 64 0.57 17.89 5.25
N ASN A 65 0.06 16.69 5.54
CA ASN A 65 -0.57 16.40 6.83
C ASN A 65 0.45 16.33 7.97
N ASN A 66 1.66 15.81 7.73
CA ASN A 66 2.74 15.78 8.70
C ASN A 66 3.37 17.17 8.93
N ALA A 67 3.33 18.08 7.94
CA ALA A 67 3.72 19.48 8.13
C ALA A 67 2.80 20.20 9.13
N ASN A 68 1.55 19.75 9.28
CA ASN A 68 0.60 20.20 10.30
C ASN A 68 0.70 19.43 11.63
N TYR A 69 1.54 18.40 11.73
CA TYR A 69 1.85 17.75 13.02
C TYR A 69 2.94 18.56 13.74
N PRO A 70 2.74 19.01 15.00
CA PRO A 70 3.75 19.79 15.70
C PRO A 70 5.03 18.96 15.83
N ALA A 71 6.12 19.54 15.35
CA ALA A 71 7.45 18.95 15.21
C ALA A 71 7.86 18.07 16.41
N ARG A 72 7.65 16.75 16.32
CA ARG A 72 8.36 15.78 17.17
C ARG A 72 9.57 15.27 16.41
N LYS A 73 10.56 16.15 16.22
CA LYS A 73 11.93 15.74 15.88
C LYS A 73 12.49 14.96 17.08
N LYS A 74 12.35 13.63 17.10
CA LYS A 74 13.35 12.78 17.78
C LYS A 74 14.42 12.46 16.75
N VAL A 75 15.55 13.11 16.94
CA VAL A 75 16.78 13.00 16.17
C VAL A 75 17.21 11.53 16.11
N LEU A 76 16.99 10.86 14.98
CA LEU A 76 17.75 9.66 14.63
C LEU A 76 19.09 10.15 14.05
N ARG A 77 20.04 10.48 14.92
CA ARG A 77 21.44 10.67 14.52
C ARG A 77 22.02 9.28 14.28
N ILE A 78 21.87 8.76 13.07
CA ILE A 78 22.71 7.66 12.59
C ILE A 78 23.88 8.34 11.87
N GLY A 79 25.06 8.23 12.46
CA GLY A 79 26.27 8.89 11.98
C GLY A 79 26.62 8.45 10.55
N THR A 80 26.63 9.41 9.63
CA THR A 80 27.32 9.25 8.34
C THR A 80 28.81 9.48 8.60
N ASN A 81 29.55 8.40 8.84
CA ASN A 81 31.00 8.42 8.73
C ASN A 81 31.38 7.40 7.66
N ASN A 82 31.54 7.90 6.44
CA ASN A 82 32.37 7.32 5.39
C ASN A 82 32.67 8.46 4.42
N ARG A 83 33.65 9.28 4.79
CA ARG A 83 34.42 10.08 3.84
C ARG A 83 35.36 9.09 3.17
N PHE A 84 35.19 8.91 1.87
CA PHE A 84 36.12 8.20 1.01
C PHE A 84 37.48 8.91 1.10
N GLU A 85 38.51 8.17 1.53
CA GLU A 85 39.86 8.33 0.97
C GLU A 85 39.87 7.77 -0.46
#